data_AF-A0A966Q1G9-F1
#
_entry.id   AF-A0A966Q1G9-F1
#
_cell.length_a   1.000
_cell.length_b   1.000
_cell.length_c   1.000
_cell.angle_alpha   90.00
_cell.angle_beta   90.00
_cell.angle_gamma   90.00
#
_symmetry.space_group_name_H-M   'P 1'
#
loop_
_entity.id
_entity.type
_entity.pdbx_description
1 polymer ?
#
loop_
_entity_poly.entity_id
_entity_poly.type
_entity_poly.pdbx_seq_one_letter_code
_entity_poly.pdbx_strand_id
1 'polypeptide(L)'
;MGTRLTRWLIPLPAIALSFFSTTAQAEPVTGLNAVGYSVSAIPPTRSDDIYPVCHSETENNINRNFNGEPFGNCPNDNFMVHYTGFIEIPANNTIKFMVAADDGGTVKIGL
;
A
#
# COMPACT_ATOMS: atom_id res chain seq x y z
N MET A 1 0.83 52.68 25.23
CA MET A 1 0.02 51.91 24.24
C MET A 1 0.96 51.40 23.17
N GLY A 2 1.10 50.07 22.96
CA GLY A 2 1.88 49.59 21.80
C GLY A 2 2.40 48.14 21.76
N THR A 3 2.20 47.27 22.78
CA THR A 3 2.83 45.93 22.80
C THR A 3 1.91 44.76 22.42
N ARG A 4 0.66 45.00 22.01
CA ARG A 4 -0.30 43.93 21.66
C ARG A 4 -0.24 43.46 20.19
N LEU A 5 0.38 44.23 19.31
CA LEU A 5 0.47 43.90 17.86
C LEU A 5 1.50 42.80 17.56
N THR A 6 2.52 42.61 18.41
CA THR A 6 3.65 41.71 18.13
C THR A 6 3.30 40.22 18.28
N ARG A 7 2.29 39.87 19.09
CA ARG A 7 1.92 38.46 19.33
C ARG A 7 1.18 37.80 18.16
N TRP A 8 0.53 38.59 17.30
CA TRP A 8 -0.15 38.08 16.09
C TRP A 8 0.80 37.80 14.91
N LEU A 9 2.04 38.27 14.98
CA LEU A 9 3.09 37.95 14.01
C LEU A 9 3.64 36.52 14.16
N ILE A 10 3.42 35.88 15.32
CA ILE A 10 3.91 34.52 15.60
C ILE A 10 3.17 33.46 14.76
N PRO A 11 1.83 33.44 14.66
CA PRO A 11 1.13 32.46 13.82
C PRO A 11 1.03 32.87 12.34
N LEU A 12 1.32 34.13 11.98
CA LEU A 12 1.13 34.66 10.63
C LEU A 12 1.80 33.81 9.52
N PRO A 13 3.02 33.28 9.69
CA PRO A 13 3.64 32.39 8.70
C PRO A 13 2.86 31.09 8.50
N ALA A 14 2.42 30.43 9.59
CA ALA A 14 1.66 29.18 9.53
C ALA A 14 0.27 29.40 8.90
N ILE A 15 -0.38 30.52 9.21
CA ILE A 15 -1.64 30.93 8.59
C ILE A 15 -1.44 31.15 7.09
N ALA A 16 -0.39 31.87 6.69
CA ALA A 16 -0.08 32.07 5.27
C ALA A 16 0.17 30.73 4.56
N LEU A 17 0.99 29.83 5.11
CA LEU A 17 1.27 28.50 4.57
C LEU A 17 0.01 27.62 4.45
N SER A 18 -0.99 27.79 5.33
CA SER A 18 -2.26 27.04 5.23
C SER A 18 -3.09 27.40 3.99
N PHE A 19 -2.94 28.62 3.45
CA PHE A 19 -3.58 29.04 2.20
C PHE A 19 -2.80 28.64 0.95
N PHE A 20 -1.53 28.25 1.11
CA PHE A 20 -0.68 27.74 0.04
C PHE A 20 -0.45 26.24 0.25
N SER A 21 -1.52 25.46 0.10
CA SER A 21 -1.38 24.01 0.04
C SER A 21 -0.59 23.65 -1.21
N THR A 22 0.67 23.24 -1.05
CA THR A 22 1.38 22.56 -2.11
C THR A 22 0.68 21.21 -2.31
N THR A 23 0.14 21.00 -3.50
CA THR A 23 -0.28 19.66 -3.89
C THR A 23 0.98 18.80 -3.87
N ALA A 24 1.09 17.91 -2.87
CA ALA A 24 2.16 16.93 -2.85
C ALA A 24 2.02 16.05 -4.09
N GLN A 25 2.84 16.31 -5.10
CA GLN A 25 2.90 15.51 -6.29
C GLN A 25 4.00 14.47 -6.07
N ALA A 26 3.62 13.35 -5.46
CA ALA A 26 4.52 12.21 -5.32
C ALA A 26 4.75 11.60 -6.71
N GLU A 27 6.01 11.39 -7.09
CA GLU A 27 6.32 10.54 -8.24
C GLU A 27 5.81 9.12 -7.96
N PRO A 28 5.27 8.42 -8.98
CA PRO A 28 4.83 7.04 -8.80
C PRO A 28 6.01 6.19 -8.34
N VAL A 29 5.86 5.55 -7.18
CA VAL A 29 6.87 4.63 -6.66
C VAL A 29 6.80 3.34 -7.46
N THR A 30 7.94 2.91 -8.01
CA THR A 30 8.03 1.65 -8.75
C THR A 30 7.72 0.47 -7.84
N GLY A 31 6.77 -0.36 -8.28
CA GLY A 31 6.37 -1.58 -7.58
C GLY A 31 4.89 -1.61 -7.23
N LEU A 32 4.51 -2.65 -6.50
CA LEU A 32 3.17 -2.86 -5.97
C LEU A 32 3.22 -2.69 -4.45
N ASN A 33 2.19 -2.06 -3.89
CA ASN A 33 1.98 -2.04 -2.46
C ASN A 33 1.47 -3.42 -2.03
N ALA A 34 2.26 -4.13 -1.22
CA ALA A 34 1.92 -5.43 -0.68
C ALA A 34 1.59 -5.30 0.80
N VAL A 35 0.41 -5.75 1.20
CA VAL A 35 -0.05 -5.72 2.60
C VAL A 35 -0.40 -7.15 3.03
N GLY A 36 0.23 -7.59 4.12
CA GLY A 36 0.03 -8.91 4.71
C GLY A 36 -0.93 -8.86 5.87
N TYR A 37 -1.79 -9.89 5.99
CA TYR A 37 -2.81 -10.00 7.04
C TYR A 37 -2.72 -11.36 7.73
N SER A 38 -2.76 -11.38 9.07
CA SER A 38 -2.79 -12.63 9.84
C SER A 38 -4.21 -13.19 9.88
N VAL A 39 -4.41 -14.36 9.28
CA VAL A 39 -5.72 -15.01 9.14
C VAL A 39 -6.03 -15.85 10.37
N SER A 40 -7.24 -15.67 10.91
CA SER A 40 -7.72 -16.42 12.09
C SER A 40 -8.90 -17.35 11.79
N ALA A 41 -9.41 -17.38 10.55
CA ALA A 41 -10.54 -18.21 10.15
C ALA A 41 -10.31 -18.86 8.78
N ILE A 42 -10.64 -20.15 8.65
CA ILE A 42 -10.43 -20.95 7.43
C ILE A 42 -11.79 -21.52 6.96
N PRO A 43 -12.20 -21.31 5.69
CA PRO A 43 -11.49 -20.57 4.65
C PRO A 43 -11.43 -19.05 4.94
N PRO A 44 -10.36 -18.35 4.52
CA PRO A 44 -10.22 -16.92 4.77
C PRO A 44 -11.28 -16.11 4.04
N THR A 45 -11.78 -15.06 4.69
CA THR A 45 -12.56 -14.03 4.00
C THR A 45 -11.61 -13.01 3.38
N ARG A 46 -11.63 -12.86 2.05
CA ARG A 46 -10.79 -11.86 1.35
C ARG A 46 -11.28 -10.45 1.68
N SER A 47 -10.61 -9.79 2.61
CA SER A 47 -10.96 -8.45 3.09
C SER A 47 -9.73 -7.79 3.71
N ASP A 48 -9.61 -6.48 3.48
CA ASP A 48 -8.56 -5.64 4.05
C ASP A 48 -8.89 -5.17 5.49
N ASP A 49 -10.12 -5.44 5.97
CA ASP A 49 -10.65 -4.88 7.22
C ASP A 49 -10.90 -5.93 8.32
N ILE A 50 -11.00 -7.22 7.95
CA ILE A 50 -11.38 -8.30 8.89
C ILE A 50 -10.19 -8.79 9.70
N TYR A 51 -9.01 -8.87 9.07
CA TYR A 51 -7.81 -9.44 9.67
C TYR A 51 -6.79 -8.34 10.02
N PRO A 52 -6.02 -8.50 11.10
CA PRO A 52 -4.99 -7.53 11.44
C PRO A 52 -3.84 -7.58 10.43
N VAL A 53 -3.36 -6.40 10.02
CA VAL A 53 -2.15 -6.27 9.21
C VAL A 53 -0.95 -6.77 10.00
N CYS A 54 -0.15 -7.65 9.40
CA CYS A 54 1.09 -8.17 9.99
C CYS A 54 2.36 -7.55 9.39
N HIS A 55 2.31 -7.12 8.13
CA HIS A 55 3.43 -6.46 7.46
C HIS A 55 2.96 -5.67 6.24
N SER A 56 3.76 -4.71 5.78
CA SER A 56 3.55 -4.03 4.50
C SER A 56 4.87 -3.59 3.89
N GLU A 57 5.01 -3.75 2.58
CA GLU A 57 6.20 -3.31 1.83
C GLU A 57 5.88 -3.02 0.36
N THR A 58 6.78 -2.31 -0.31
CA THR A 58 6.73 -2.12 -1.76
C THR A 58 7.49 -3.26 -2.43
N GLU A 59 6.82 -3.98 -3.32
CA GLU A 59 7.37 -5.12 -4.04
C GLU A 59 7.54 -4.82 -5.53
N ASN A 60 8.75 -5.02 -6.04
CA ASN A 60 9.05 -4.79 -7.46
C ASN A 60 8.66 -5.97 -8.36
N ASN A 61 8.41 -7.16 -7.80
CA ASN A 61 8.05 -8.36 -8.54
C ASN A 61 7.31 -9.35 -7.65
N ILE A 62 6.16 -9.86 -8.10
CA ILE A 62 5.45 -10.95 -7.43
C ILE A 62 6.05 -12.29 -7.89
N ASN A 63 7.09 -12.73 -7.19
CA ASN A 63 7.73 -14.02 -7.42
C ASN A 63 8.35 -14.52 -6.11
N ARG A 64 7.52 -15.00 -5.19
CA ARG A 64 7.95 -15.37 -3.82
C ARG A 64 7.70 -16.83 -3.50
N ASN A 65 8.60 -17.39 -2.69
CA ASN A 65 8.41 -18.67 -2.03
C ASN A 65 8.41 -18.46 -0.51
N PHE A 66 7.22 -18.41 0.09
CA PHE A 66 7.06 -18.14 1.51
C PHE A 66 7.63 -19.24 2.43
N ASN A 67 7.91 -20.45 1.92
CA ASN A 67 8.59 -21.52 2.65
C ASN A 67 10.13 -21.35 2.72
N GLY A 68 10.59 -20.11 2.85
CA GLY A 68 12.01 -19.73 2.82
C GLY A 68 12.21 -18.23 2.76
N GLU A 69 11.18 -17.50 2.29
CA GLU A 69 11.13 -16.04 2.22
C GLU A 69 9.92 -15.51 2.99
N PRO A 70 9.96 -15.47 4.35
CA PRO A 70 8.84 -14.96 5.14
C PRO A 70 8.48 -13.52 4.79
N PHE A 71 7.18 -13.20 4.85
CA PHE A 71 6.69 -11.85 4.57
C PHE A 71 6.75 -10.97 5.83
N GLY A 72 7.92 -10.42 6.12
CA GLY A 72 8.15 -9.57 7.29
C GLY A 72 7.79 -10.27 8.59
N ASN A 73 6.87 -9.67 9.37
CA ASN A 73 6.40 -10.22 10.65
C ASN A 73 5.11 -11.05 10.53
N CYS A 74 4.67 -11.39 9.31
CA CYS A 74 3.55 -12.29 9.13
C CYS A 74 3.88 -13.71 9.63
N PRO A 75 2.88 -14.44 10.13
CA PRO A 75 3.09 -15.81 10.58
C PRO A 75 3.50 -16.71 9.42
N ASN A 76 4.18 -17.83 9.74
CA ASN A 76 4.60 -18.80 8.72
C ASN A 76 3.39 -19.45 8.02
N ASP A 77 2.30 -19.66 8.75
CA ASP A 77 1.03 -20.22 8.26
C ASP A 77 -0.10 -19.22 8.46
N ASN A 78 -1.21 -19.42 7.74
CA ASN A 78 -2.45 -18.65 7.91
C ASN A 78 -2.23 -17.14 7.78
N PHE A 79 -1.73 -16.70 6.62
CA PHE A 79 -1.70 -15.30 6.24
C PHE A 79 -2.21 -15.11 4.82
N MET A 80 -2.52 -13.86 4.47
CA MET A 80 -2.90 -13.45 3.12
C MET A 80 -2.10 -12.21 2.75
N VAL A 81 -1.70 -12.07 1.48
CA VAL A 81 -1.07 -10.85 0.98
C VAL A 81 -1.95 -10.23 -0.11
N HIS A 82 -2.27 -8.95 0.03
CA HIS A 82 -2.97 -8.17 -0.97
C HIS A 82 -1.98 -7.23 -1.67
N TYR A 83 -1.82 -7.43 -2.97
CA TYR A 83 -1.00 -6.59 -3.84
C TYR A 83 -1.87 -5.58 -4.58
N THR A 84 -1.52 -4.29 -4.50
CA THR A 84 -2.24 -3.19 -5.15
C THR A 84 -1.27 -2.30 -5.91
N GLY A 85 -1.67 -1.85 -7.09
CA GLY A 85 -0.85 -0.95 -7.91
C GLY A 85 -1.27 -0.95 -9.37
N PHE A 86 -0.33 -0.55 -10.23
CA PHE A 86 -0.55 -0.41 -11.67
C PHE A 86 0.52 -1.18 -12.44
N ILE A 87 0.16 -1.65 -13.63
CA ILE A 87 1.07 -2.28 -14.56
C ILE A 87 1.02 -1.49 -15.86
N GLU A 88 2.18 -1.05 -16.34
CA GLU A 88 2.32 -0.50 -17.67
C GLU A 88 2.64 -1.62 -18.65
N ILE A 89 1.90 -1.68 -19.75
CA ILE A 89 2.04 -2.71 -20.78
C ILE A 89 2.80 -2.09 -21.96
N PRO A 90 4.04 -2.52 -22.25
CA PRO A 90 4.91 -1.74 -23.13
C PRO A 90 4.57 -1.83 -24.63
N ALA A 91 3.96 -2.92 -25.13
CA ALA A 91 3.76 -3.09 -26.58
C ALA A 91 2.60 -4.01 -27.00
N ASN A 92 1.84 -4.59 -26.06
CA ASN A 92 0.88 -5.65 -26.38
C ASN A 92 -0.57 -5.18 -26.25
N ASN A 93 -1.38 -5.49 -27.26
CA ASN A 93 -2.82 -5.18 -27.25
C ASN A 93 -3.67 -6.31 -26.62
N THR A 94 -3.07 -7.46 -26.35
CA THR A 94 -3.75 -8.60 -25.73
C THR A 94 -2.79 -9.29 -24.77
N ILE A 95 -3.25 -9.49 -23.54
CA ILE A 95 -2.44 -10.05 -22.45
C ILE A 95 -3.27 -11.09 -21.71
N LYS A 96 -2.58 -12.12 -21.25
CA LYS A 96 -3.13 -13.10 -20.33
C LYS A 96 -2.37 -13.00 -19.03
N PHE A 97 -3.10 -12.93 -17.94
CA PHE A 97 -2.55 -12.97 -16.59
C PHE A 97 -2.70 -14.39 -16.03
N MET A 98 -1.71 -14.83 -15.28
CA MET A 98 -1.71 -16.09 -14.54
C MET A 98 -1.41 -15.76 -13.08
N VAL A 99 -2.10 -16.43 -12.17
CA VAL A 99 -1.74 -16.49 -10.75
C VAL A 99 -1.26 -17.90 -10.47
N ALA A 100 0.02 -18.05 -10.18
CA ALA A 100 0.60 -19.28 -9.67
C ALA A 100 0.73 -19.13 -8.15
N ALA A 101 -0.22 -19.70 -7.40
CA ALA A 101 -0.30 -19.57 -5.96
C ALA A 101 -0.59 -20.92 -5.32
N ASP A 102 -0.09 -21.08 -4.09
CA ASP A 102 -0.35 -22.18 -3.17
C ASP A 102 -0.46 -21.53 -1.77
N ASP A 103 -1.59 -21.58 -1.06
CA ASP A 103 -2.80 -22.36 -1.35
C ASP A 103 -3.73 -21.77 -2.44
N GLY A 104 -3.97 -20.45 -2.44
CA GLY A 104 -4.98 -19.84 -3.30
C GLY A 104 -4.71 -18.38 -3.62
N GLY A 105 -5.18 -17.93 -4.80
CA GLY A 105 -4.95 -16.56 -5.26
C GLY A 105 -5.96 -16.11 -6.30
N THR A 106 -6.13 -14.79 -6.42
CA THR A 106 -6.95 -14.16 -7.44
C THR A 106 -6.24 -12.92 -7.95
N VAL A 107 -6.57 -12.49 -9.16
CA VAL A 107 -6.14 -11.20 -9.68
C VAL A 107 -7.34 -10.48 -10.27
N LYS A 108 -7.44 -9.18 -10.02
CA LYS A 108 -8.36 -8.27 -10.70
C LYS A 108 -7.53 -7.27 -11.49
N ILE A 109 -7.70 -7.23 -12.81
CA ILE A 109 -7.04 -6.28 -13.71
C ILE A 109 -8.11 -5.43 -14.39
N GLY A 110 -7.93 -4.11 -14.37
CA GLY A 110 -8.93 -3.16 -14.87
C GLY A 110 -10.06 -2.87 -13.88
N LEU A 111 -11.02 -2.05 -14.33
CA LEU A 111 -12.21 -1.68 -13.56
C LEU A 111 -13.20 -2.85 -13.48
#